data_AF-A0A7Y7ZZI3-F1
#
_entry.id   AF-A0A7Y7ZZI3-F1
#
_cell.length_a   1.000
_cell.length_b   1.000
_cell.length_c   1.000
_cell.angle_alpha   90.00
_cell.angle_beta   90.00
_cell.angle_gamma   90.00
#
_symmetry.space_group_name_H-M   'P 1'
#
loop_
_entity.id
_entity.type
_entity.pdbx_description
1 polymer ?
#
loop_
_entity_poly.entity_id
_entity_poly.type
_entity_poly.pdbx_seq_one_letter_code
_entity_poly.pdbx_strand_id
1 'polypeptide(L)'
;MKRTYHLTLALAFTLLSSVGQAAPTHDATEKAAVEIVNNTEHPLNVFQGKTTVVVQPKERLQAEGFTTAPLTITTKTPEAAIRFVTLSNARGCSAPLCLLITGK
;
A
#
# COMPACT_ATOMS: atom_id res chain seq x y z
N MET A 1 -61.41 -33.59 48.10
CA MET A 1 -60.62 -34.35 47.12
C MET A 1 -59.40 -33.54 46.72
N LYS A 2 -58.20 -34.13 46.87
CA LYS A 2 -56.91 -33.61 46.39
C LYS A 2 -56.98 -33.25 44.91
N ARG A 3 -56.38 -32.12 44.50
CA ARG A 3 -55.78 -31.96 43.16
C ARG A 3 -54.56 -31.04 43.23
N THR A 4 -53.43 -31.71 43.25
CA THR A 4 -52.09 -31.24 42.93
C THR A 4 -52.06 -30.57 41.56
N TYR A 5 -51.40 -29.43 41.42
CA TYR A 5 -51.00 -28.90 40.11
C TYR A 5 -49.50 -28.58 40.10
N HIS A 6 -48.92 -28.97 38.98
CA HIS A 6 -47.53 -29.16 38.68
C HIS A 6 -46.80 -27.85 38.34
N LEU A 7 -45.52 -27.82 38.73
CA LEU A 7 -44.39 -27.55 37.83
C LEU A 7 -44.41 -26.21 37.08
N THR A 8 -43.51 -25.30 37.46
CA THR A 8 -42.90 -24.42 36.46
C THR A 8 -41.43 -24.19 36.80
N LEU A 9 -40.61 -24.99 36.12
CA LEU A 9 -39.17 -24.92 36.08
C LEU A 9 -38.79 -23.64 35.31
N ALA A 10 -38.34 -22.59 35.99
CA ALA A 10 -37.83 -21.39 35.34
C ALA A 10 -36.40 -21.65 34.84
N LEU A 11 -36.28 -22.07 33.57
CA LEU A 11 -35.00 -22.08 32.85
C LEU A 11 -34.53 -20.64 32.67
N ALA A 12 -33.52 -20.24 33.45
CA ALA A 12 -32.84 -18.96 33.29
C ALA A 12 -32.03 -18.98 31.98
N PHE A 13 -32.58 -18.32 30.96
CA PHE A 13 -31.91 -17.94 29.74
C PHE A 13 -30.75 -16.99 30.09
N THR A 14 -29.52 -17.50 30.07
CA THR A 14 -28.30 -16.67 30.03
C THR A 14 -27.67 -16.84 28.65
N LEU A 15 -28.19 -16.10 27.68
CA LEU A 15 -27.51 -15.87 26.41
C LEU A 15 -26.28 -15.01 26.69
N LEU A 16 -25.12 -15.65 26.87
CA LEU A 16 -23.83 -14.99 26.74
C LEU A 16 -23.76 -14.40 25.33
N SER A 17 -24.07 -13.11 25.22
CA SER A 17 -23.81 -12.33 24.03
C SER A 17 -22.30 -12.13 23.98
N SER A 18 -21.60 -12.99 23.23
CA SER A 18 -20.21 -12.78 22.88
C SER A 18 -20.11 -11.46 22.12
N VAL A 19 -19.64 -10.43 22.84
CA VAL A 19 -19.21 -9.17 22.25
C VAL A 19 -18.07 -9.51 21.30
N GLY A 20 -18.41 -9.65 20.01
CA GLY A 20 -17.45 -9.71 18.94
C GLY A 20 -16.69 -8.39 18.93
N GLN A 21 -15.49 -8.38 19.49
CA GLN A 21 -14.51 -7.34 19.20
C GLN A 21 -14.09 -7.53 17.75
N ALA A 22 -14.77 -6.84 16.83
CA ALA A 22 -14.19 -6.55 15.54
C ALA A 22 -12.93 -5.71 15.82
N ALA A 23 -11.77 -6.36 15.75
CA ALA A 23 -10.49 -5.66 15.77
C ALA A 23 -10.53 -4.59 14.66
N PRO A 24 -10.05 -3.36 14.91
CA PRO A 24 -9.89 -2.39 13.85
C PRO A 24 -8.96 -3.02 12.81
N THR A 25 -9.47 -3.21 11.60
CA THR A 25 -8.65 -3.55 10.43
C THR A 25 -7.79 -2.33 10.12
N HIS A 26 -6.71 -2.18 10.88
CA HIS A 26 -5.53 -1.48 10.43
C HIS A 26 -4.97 -2.30 9.28
N ASP A 27 -5.32 -1.91 8.06
CA ASP A 27 -4.46 -1.97 6.86
C ASP A 27 -5.29 -1.57 5.63
N ALA A 28 -5.89 -0.38 5.68
CA ALA A 28 -5.98 0.39 4.46
C ALA A 28 -4.58 0.98 4.23
N THR A 29 -3.64 0.15 3.76
CA THR A 29 -2.38 0.63 3.20
C THR A 29 -2.77 1.60 2.10
N GLU A 30 -2.62 2.90 2.36
CA GLU A 30 -2.89 3.94 1.39
C GLU A 30 -2.10 3.58 0.13
N LYS A 31 -2.84 3.26 -0.94
CA LYS A 31 -2.24 2.70 -2.13
C LYS A 31 -1.32 3.76 -2.71
N ALA A 32 -0.02 3.50 -2.75
CA ALA A 32 0.97 4.44 -3.24
C ALA A 32 0.53 5.02 -4.59
N ALA A 33 0.64 6.34 -4.75
CA ALA A 33 0.11 7.02 -5.91
C ALA A 33 1.02 6.87 -7.15
N VAL A 34 2.32 6.66 -6.94
CA VAL A 34 3.32 6.51 -8.00
C VAL A 34 4.20 5.29 -7.72
N GLU A 35 4.40 4.45 -8.72
CA GLU A 35 5.43 3.40 -8.71
C GLU A 35 6.54 3.80 -9.68
N ILE A 36 7.77 3.77 -9.20
CA ILE A 36 8.97 4.06 -9.99
C ILE A 36 9.68 2.75 -10.24
N VAL A 37 9.96 2.44 -11.50
CA VAL A 37 10.66 1.22 -11.91
C VAL A 37 12.00 1.61 -12.53
N ASN A 38 13.10 1.21 -11.88
CA ASN A 38 14.44 1.44 -12.41
C ASN A 38 14.81 0.30 -13.38
N ASN A 39 14.68 0.54 -14.67
CA ASN A 39 15.08 -0.43 -15.70
C ASN A 39 16.42 -0.08 -16.37
N THR A 40 17.15 0.89 -15.81
CA THR A 40 18.51 1.24 -16.22
C THR A 40 19.53 0.23 -15.69
N GLU A 41 20.80 0.38 -16.08
CA GLU A 41 21.93 -0.36 -15.52
C GLU A 41 22.58 0.35 -14.30
N HIS A 42 22.01 1.48 -13.88
CA HIS A 42 22.59 2.35 -12.86
C HIS A 42 21.64 2.65 -11.70
N PRO A 43 22.16 2.95 -10.49
CA PRO A 43 21.33 3.40 -9.39
C PRO A 43 20.68 4.76 -9.70
N LEU A 44 19.44 4.92 -9.24
CA LEU A 44 18.71 6.19 -9.31
C LEU A 44 18.52 6.75 -7.90
N ASN A 45 18.69 8.07 -7.76
CA ASN A 45 18.32 8.79 -6.55
C ASN A 45 16.95 9.43 -6.77
N VAL A 46 16.00 9.08 -5.92
CA VAL A 46 14.65 9.64 -5.90
C VAL A 46 14.52 10.56 -4.71
N PHE A 47 14.15 11.81 -4.97
CA PHE A 47 13.93 12.84 -3.98
C PHE A 47 12.46 13.26 -3.96
N GLN A 48 11.88 13.32 -2.77
CA GLN A 48 10.54 13.84 -2.53
C GLN A 48 10.54 14.62 -1.21
N GLY A 49 10.51 15.95 -1.29
CA GLY A 49 10.69 16.82 -0.13
C GLY A 49 12.06 16.59 0.54
N LYS A 50 12.05 16.09 1.79
CA LYS A 50 13.27 15.76 2.55
C LYS A 50 13.69 14.29 2.42
N THR A 51 12.84 13.46 1.84
CA THR A 51 13.09 12.03 1.70
C THR A 51 13.97 11.79 0.48
N THR A 52 15.00 10.96 0.66
CA THR A 52 15.88 10.50 -0.42
C THR A 52 15.96 8.98 -0.36
N VAL A 53 15.71 8.34 -1.50
CA VAL A 53 15.80 6.87 -1.64
C VAL A 53 16.67 6.56 -2.86
N VAL A 54 17.57 5.59 -2.70
CA VAL A 54 18.31 5.02 -3.83
C VAL A 54 17.56 3.78 -4.32
N VAL A 55 17.24 3.75 -5.61
CA VAL A 55 16.57 2.62 -6.28
C VAL A 55 17.60 1.92 -7.15
N GLN A 56 17.94 0.66 -6.83
CA GLN A 56 18.94 -0.10 -7.58
C GLN A 56 18.40 -0.54 -8.95
N PRO A 57 19.27 -0.95 -9.89
CA PRO A 57 18.83 -1.55 -11.14
C PRO A 57 17.84 -2.69 -10.92
N LYS A 58 16.75 -2.68 -11.70
CA LYS A 58 15.61 -3.62 -11.66
C LYS A 58 14.72 -3.54 -10.41
N GLU A 59 15.01 -2.65 -9.47
CA GLU A 59 14.15 -2.41 -8.32
C GLU A 59 12.96 -1.51 -8.63
N ARG A 60 12.00 -1.54 -7.72
CA ARG A 60 10.79 -0.73 -7.75
C ARG A 60 10.64 0.03 -6.44
N LEU A 61 10.19 1.28 -6.54
CA LEU A 61 9.88 2.13 -5.39
C LEU A 61 8.41 2.55 -5.45
N GLN A 62 7.70 2.38 -4.34
CA GLN A 62 6.39 2.99 -4.13
C GLN A 62 6.60 4.38 -3.52
N ALA A 63 6.07 5.41 -4.18
CA ALA A 63 6.19 6.80 -3.77
C ALA A 63 4.80 7.45 -3.63
N GLU A 64 4.76 8.50 -2.82
CA GLU A 64 3.59 9.36 -2.72
C GLU A 64 3.39 10.14 -4.03
N GLY A 65 2.18 10.67 -4.22
CA GLY A 65 1.85 11.48 -5.39
C GLY A 65 2.60 12.82 -5.39
N PHE A 66 2.54 13.54 -6.51
CA PHE A 66 3.16 14.87 -6.63
C PHE A 66 2.32 16.01 -6.03
N THR A 67 1.24 15.70 -5.31
CA THR A 67 0.29 16.70 -4.80
C THR A 67 0.89 17.58 -3.70
N THR A 68 1.84 17.05 -2.93
CA THR A 68 2.46 17.71 -1.77
C THR A 68 3.89 18.17 -2.04
N ALA A 69 4.63 17.45 -2.89
CA ALA A 69 6.01 17.76 -3.25
C ALA A 69 6.36 17.23 -4.64
N PRO A 70 7.26 17.91 -5.39
CA PRO A 70 7.77 17.37 -6.63
C PRO A 70 8.61 16.12 -6.37
N LEU A 71 8.56 15.20 -7.32
CA LEU A 71 9.35 13.97 -7.29
C LEU A 71 10.47 14.13 -8.31
N THR A 72 11.71 14.20 -7.82
CA THR A 72 12.89 14.42 -8.65
C THR A 72 13.68 13.13 -8.73
N ILE A 73 14.00 12.69 -9.95
CA ILE A 73 14.81 11.50 -10.17
C ILE A 73 16.11 11.92 -10.85
N THR A 74 17.22 11.49 -10.28
CA THR A 74 18.57 11.78 -10.78
C THR A 74 19.43 10.53 -10.72
N THR A 75 20.59 10.59 -11.35
CA THR A 75 21.65 9.60 -11.20
C THR A 75 22.96 10.32 -10.98
N LYS A 76 23.89 9.69 -10.26
CA LYS A 76 25.25 10.20 -10.04
C LYS A 76 26.25 9.64 -11.04
N THR A 77 25.81 8.73 -11.92
CA THR A 77 26.63 8.14 -12.98
C THR A 77 26.66 9.12 -14.17
N PRO A 78 27.81 9.76 -14.47
CA PRO A 78 27.88 10.81 -15.49
C PRO A 78 27.49 10.36 -16.91
N GLU A 79 27.64 9.07 -17.20
CA GLU A 79 27.42 8.44 -18.50
C GLU A 79 25.97 7.98 -18.69
N ALA A 80 25.22 7.91 -17.58
CA ALA A 80 23.87 7.36 -17.57
C ALA A 80 22.87 8.35 -18.18
N ALA A 81 22.22 7.94 -19.28
CA ALA A 81 21.15 8.71 -19.89
C ALA A 81 19.78 8.34 -19.29
N ILE A 82 19.18 9.25 -18.52
CA ILE A 82 17.81 9.03 -18.00
C ILE A 82 16.78 9.30 -19.10
N ARG A 83 16.02 8.28 -19.48
CA ARG A 83 14.91 8.34 -20.45
C ARG A 83 13.62 7.86 -19.80
N PHE A 84 12.59 8.72 -19.84
CA PHE A 84 11.26 8.40 -19.31
C PHE A 84 10.43 7.76 -20.40
N VAL A 85 10.02 6.51 -20.18
CA VAL A 85 9.27 5.74 -21.17
C VAL A 85 8.02 5.23 -20.49
N THR A 86 6.93 5.97 -20.66
CA THR A 86 5.53 5.58 -20.36
C THR A 86 4.97 6.07 -19.01
N LEU A 87 3.94 6.91 -19.09
CA LEU A 87 2.83 6.98 -18.13
C LEU A 87 1.79 5.94 -18.56
N SER A 88 1.54 4.92 -17.76
CA SER A 88 0.54 3.89 -18.07
C SER A 88 -0.21 3.47 -16.82
N ASN A 89 -1.54 3.36 -16.96
CA ASN A 89 -2.44 2.73 -15.99
C ASN A 89 -2.65 1.22 -16.30
N ALA A 90 -1.82 0.61 -17.16
CA ALA A 90 -1.98 -0.76 -17.67
C ALA A 90 -1.21 -1.82 -16.84
N ARG A 91 -1.59 -3.10 -17.05
CA ARG A 91 -1.11 -4.28 -16.31
C ARG A 91 0.42 -4.29 -16.11
N GLY A 92 0.85 -4.48 -14.86
CA GLY A 92 2.27 -4.61 -14.48
C GLY A 92 2.80 -3.53 -13.53
N CYS A 93 1.96 -2.55 -13.18
CA CYS A 93 2.24 -1.50 -12.19
C CYS A 93 1.28 -1.63 -11.00
N SER A 94 1.79 -1.43 -9.78
CA SER A 94 0.98 -1.56 -8.54
C SER A 94 0.27 -0.26 -8.15
N ALA A 95 0.70 0.88 -8.71
CA ALA A 95 0.23 2.22 -8.42
C ALA A 95 -0.65 2.80 -9.55
N PRO A 96 -1.47 3.84 -9.27
CA PRO A 96 -2.23 4.57 -10.28
C PRO A 96 -1.36 5.18 -11.38
N LEU A 97 -0.14 5.61 -11.05
CA LEU A 97 0.84 6.10 -12.01
C LEU A 97 2.11 5.27 -11.97
N CYS A 98 2.61 4.88 -13.14
CA CYS A 98 3.93 4.27 -13.30
C CYS A 98 4.91 5.25 -13.95
N LEU A 99 6.12 5.33 -13.40
CA LEU A 99 7.27 5.95 -14.03
C LEU A 99 8.32 4.87 -14.32
N LEU A 100 8.35 4.41 -15.58
CA LEU A 100 9.41 3.51 -16.05
C LEU A 100 10.59 4.32 -16.56
N ILE A 101 11.75 4.08 -15.94
CA ILE A 101 12.98 4.81 -16.22
C ILE A 101 13.96 3.86 -16.90
N THR A 102 14.38 4.27 -18.09
CA THR A 102 15.28 3.51 -18.96
C THR A 102 16.50 4.35 -19.29
N GLY A 103 17.56 3.70 -19.74
CA GLY A 103 18.84 4.36 -19.93
C GLY A 103 19.97 3.35 -20.04
N LYS A 104 21.01 3.72 -20.77
CA LYS A 104 22.33 3.09 -20.70
C LYS A 104 23.27 4.04 -19.99
#